data_AF-A0A931IKP4-F1
#
_entry.id   AF-A0A931IKP4-F1
#
_cell.length_a   1.000
_cell.length_b   1.000
_cell.length_c   1.000
_cell.angle_alpha   90.00
_cell.angle_beta   90.00
_cell.angle_gamma   90.00
#
_symmetry.space_group_name_H-M   'P 1'
#
loop_
_entity.id
_entity.type
_entity.pdbx_description
1 polymer ?
#
loop_
_entity_poly.entity_id
_entity_poly.type
_entity_poly.pdbx_seq_one_letter_code
_entity_poly.pdbx_strand_id
1 'polypeptide(L)'
;MGVVNVTSDSFSDGGRYLDAGRAVAHGVELHALGADIIDVGGESTRPGAVRVDPVTETARVVPVIRGLVEAGVPTSVDTMRAEVAEAAIGAGVSAVNDVSGGRADPNMVKVVAASDVPWILMHWRAGADYRHTGPADHYDDVVAEVRAELRAQVDIAVAAGVDPARLILDPGLGFAKNAEHNWALLAALPTLAADGFPLLIGASRKRFLGALLADASGPRPTAGRETATATVSALAAWHGAWGVRVHDVRASLDAIAVTEAWGRAVAEGRR
;
A
#
# COMPACT_ATOMS: atom_id res chain seq x y z
N MET A 1 -6.75 -2.54 -4.85
CA MET A 1 -5.92 -3.46 -4.03
C MET A 1 -6.57 -3.68 -2.67
N GLY A 2 -7.00 -4.91 -2.37
CA GLY A 2 -7.56 -5.31 -1.07
C GLY A 2 -6.47 -5.79 -0.11
N VAL A 3 -6.61 -5.54 1.20
CA VAL A 3 -5.57 -5.85 2.21
C VAL A 3 -5.90 -7.12 3.01
N VAL A 4 -4.95 -8.06 3.06
CA VAL A 4 -4.99 -9.24 3.93
C VAL A 4 -3.74 -9.27 4.81
N ASN A 5 -3.90 -8.98 6.11
CA ASN A 5 -2.79 -9.02 7.07
C ASN A 5 -2.77 -10.34 7.85
N VAL A 6 -1.69 -11.09 7.72
CA VAL A 6 -1.42 -12.37 8.38
C VAL A 6 -0.51 -12.15 9.58
N THR A 7 -0.98 -11.35 10.55
CA THR A 7 -0.21 -10.95 11.74
C THR A 7 -0.92 -11.35 13.02
N SER A 8 -0.18 -11.64 14.10
CA SER A 8 -0.74 -11.89 15.44
C SER A 8 -1.58 -10.71 15.96
N ASP A 9 -1.25 -9.49 15.53
CA ASP A 9 -1.76 -8.23 16.07
C ASP A 9 -2.92 -7.65 15.26
N SER A 10 -3.54 -8.45 14.37
CA SER A 10 -4.77 -8.07 13.66
C SER A 10 -5.96 -8.09 14.65
N PHE A 11 -5.93 -7.14 15.60
CA PHE A 11 -7.00 -6.82 16.54
C PHE A 11 -8.14 -6.12 15.80
N SER A 12 -9.04 -6.95 15.30
CA SER A 12 -10.49 -6.83 15.43
C SER A 12 -11.16 -8.20 15.53
N ASP A 13 -10.41 -9.29 15.28
CA ASP A 13 -10.97 -10.65 15.25
C ASP A 13 -10.35 -11.68 16.22
N GLY A 14 -9.28 -11.40 16.97
CA GLY A 14 -8.80 -12.33 18.02
C GLY A 14 -8.05 -13.57 17.49
N GLY A 15 -6.89 -13.39 16.87
CA GLY A 15 -6.01 -14.49 16.44
C GLY A 15 -6.47 -15.28 15.20
N ARG A 16 -7.59 -14.86 14.58
CA ARG A 16 -8.26 -15.56 13.48
C ARG A 16 -7.49 -15.64 12.14
N TYR A 17 -6.37 -14.93 11.96
CA TYR A 17 -5.60 -14.92 10.70
C TYR A 17 -4.18 -15.50 10.82
N LEU A 18 -3.84 -16.20 11.92
CA LEU A 18 -2.72 -17.16 11.88
C LEU A 18 -3.10 -18.44 11.13
N ASP A 19 -4.39 -18.61 10.84
CA ASP A 19 -4.92 -19.66 9.98
C ASP A 19 -4.83 -19.21 8.51
N ALA A 20 -3.92 -19.83 7.76
CA ALA A 20 -3.74 -19.54 6.34
C ALA A 20 -5.02 -19.76 5.53
N GLY A 21 -5.84 -20.78 5.85
CA GLY A 21 -7.10 -21.05 5.16
C GLY A 21 -8.11 -19.93 5.32
N ARG A 22 -8.18 -19.31 6.50
CA ARG A 22 -9.03 -18.14 6.75
C ARG A 22 -8.56 -16.90 6.00
N ALA A 23 -7.25 -16.67 5.95
CA ALA A 23 -6.68 -15.56 5.19
C ALA A 23 -6.94 -15.73 3.68
N VAL A 24 -6.81 -16.95 3.15
CA VAL A 24 -7.16 -17.29 1.76
C VAL A 24 -8.65 -17.05 1.52
N ALA A 25 -9.54 -17.57 2.38
CA ALA A 25 -10.98 -17.37 2.22
C ALA A 25 -11.36 -15.88 2.20
N HIS A 26 -10.75 -15.06 3.06
CA HIS A 26 -10.97 -13.63 3.06
C HIS A 26 -10.42 -12.94 1.80
N GLY A 27 -9.23 -13.32 1.32
CA GLY A 27 -8.70 -12.77 0.07
C GLY A 27 -9.56 -13.11 -1.15
N VAL A 28 -10.10 -14.34 -1.22
CA VAL A 28 -11.06 -14.75 -2.26
C VAL A 28 -12.34 -13.93 -2.18
N GLU A 29 -12.86 -13.68 -0.97
CA GLU A 29 -14.03 -12.81 -0.76
C GLU A 29 -13.77 -11.38 -1.26
N LEU A 30 -12.63 -10.77 -0.88
CA LEU A 30 -12.26 -9.44 -1.33
C LEU A 30 -12.10 -9.36 -2.86
N HIS A 31 -11.54 -10.39 -3.48
CA HIS A 31 -11.45 -10.47 -4.94
C HIS A 31 -12.82 -10.60 -5.60
N ALA A 32 -13.71 -11.44 -5.05
CA ALA A 32 -15.09 -11.59 -5.52
C ALA A 32 -15.92 -10.30 -5.37
N LEU A 33 -15.58 -9.44 -4.40
CA LEU A 33 -16.17 -8.10 -4.27
C LEU A 33 -15.70 -7.14 -5.38
N GLY A 34 -14.61 -7.45 -6.08
CA GLY A 34 -14.06 -6.66 -7.19
C GLY A 34 -12.67 -6.07 -6.94
N ALA A 35 -11.94 -6.50 -5.89
CA ALA A 35 -10.55 -6.08 -5.75
C ALA A 35 -9.67 -6.73 -6.84
N ASP A 36 -8.95 -5.93 -7.63
CA ASP A 36 -8.11 -6.44 -8.73
C ASP A 36 -6.92 -7.29 -8.27
N ILE A 37 -6.40 -6.99 -7.08
CA ILE A 37 -5.23 -7.64 -6.48
C ILE A 37 -5.36 -7.64 -4.95
N ILE A 38 -4.93 -8.72 -4.33
CA ILE A 38 -4.89 -8.88 -2.86
C ILE A 38 -3.46 -8.74 -2.35
N ASP A 39 -3.25 -7.78 -1.47
CA ASP A 39 -1.96 -7.48 -0.85
C ASP A 39 -1.83 -8.20 0.50
N VAL A 40 -0.89 -9.13 0.56
CA VAL A 40 -0.69 -10.05 1.68
C VAL A 40 0.54 -9.60 2.49
N GLY A 41 0.33 -9.22 3.75
CA GLY A 41 1.40 -8.79 4.66
C GLY A 41 1.57 -9.73 5.86
N GLY A 42 2.80 -10.16 6.15
CA GLY A 42 3.13 -11.02 7.30
C GLY A 42 3.74 -10.30 8.51
N GLU A 43 4.13 -9.05 8.31
CA GLU A 43 4.72 -8.15 9.30
C GLU A 43 3.84 -6.89 9.44
N SER A 44 3.55 -6.48 10.67
CA SER A 44 2.79 -5.25 10.91
C SER A 44 3.73 -4.04 10.79
N THR A 45 3.40 -3.11 9.91
CA THR A 45 4.13 -1.85 9.72
C THR A 45 3.49 -0.68 10.50
N ARG A 46 2.60 -0.98 11.46
CA ARG A 46 1.95 0.01 12.30
C ARG A 46 2.93 0.63 13.32
N PRO A 47 2.69 1.87 13.77
CA PRO A 47 3.48 2.49 14.82
C PRO A 47 3.62 1.59 16.05
N GLY A 48 4.86 1.34 16.48
CA GLY A 48 5.17 0.51 17.66
C GLY A 48 5.16 -1.01 17.46
N ALA A 49 4.92 -1.51 16.23
CA ALA A 49 5.00 -2.93 15.94
C ALA A 49 6.43 -3.48 16.07
N VAL A 50 6.55 -4.71 16.58
CA VAL A 50 7.82 -5.43 16.66
C VAL A 50 8.01 -6.24 15.39
N ARG A 51 9.18 -6.08 14.77
CA ARG A 51 9.56 -6.84 13.57
C ARG A 51 9.67 -8.33 13.87
N VAL A 52 9.26 -9.14 12.91
CA VAL A 52 9.45 -10.59 12.93
C VAL A 52 10.66 -10.97 12.10
N ASP A 53 11.26 -12.12 12.38
CA ASP A 53 12.36 -12.63 11.56
C ASP A 53 11.86 -13.05 10.15
N PRO A 54 12.73 -13.05 9.12
CA PRO A 54 12.34 -13.39 7.76
C PRO A 54 11.69 -14.77 7.60
N VAL A 55 12.11 -15.76 8.41
CA VAL A 55 11.58 -17.13 8.34
C VAL A 55 10.14 -17.14 8.82
N THR A 56 9.85 -16.46 9.94
CA THR A 56 8.49 -16.30 10.46
C THR A 56 7.59 -15.54 9.49
N GLU A 57 8.07 -14.46 8.88
CA GLU A 57 7.31 -13.69 7.88
C GLU A 57 6.98 -14.56 6.66
N THR A 58 7.98 -15.26 6.12
CA THR A 58 7.82 -16.19 4.99
C THR A 58 6.79 -17.28 5.31
N ALA A 59 6.88 -17.90 6.49
CA ALA A 59 5.96 -18.95 6.92
C ALA A 59 4.50 -18.47 7.07
N ARG A 60 4.29 -17.16 7.26
CA ARG A 60 2.95 -16.54 7.30
C ARG A 60 2.41 -16.26 5.90
N VAL A 61 3.21 -15.62 5.04
CA VAL A 61 2.71 -15.10 3.76
C VAL A 61 2.65 -16.17 2.66
N VAL A 62 3.65 -17.04 2.56
CA VAL A 62 3.77 -17.98 1.43
C VAL A 62 2.59 -18.95 1.34
N PRO A 63 2.11 -19.58 2.43
CA PRO A 63 0.94 -20.47 2.34
C PRO A 63 -0.33 -19.75 1.86
N VAL A 64 -0.51 -18.50 2.29
CA VAL A 64 -1.67 -17.67 1.90
C VAL A 64 -1.58 -17.29 0.44
N ILE A 65 -0.41 -16.84 -0.02
CA ILE A 65 -0.15 -16.52 -1.42
C ILE A 65 -0.44 -17.73 -2.31
N ARG A 66 0.09 -18.92 -1.98
CA ARG A 66 -0.17 -20.14 -2.75
C ARG A 66 -1.65 -20.46 -2.86
N GLY A 67 -2.38 -20.41 -1.74
CA GLY A 67 -3.82 -20.69 -1.75
C GLY A 67 -4.62 -19.67 -2.57
N LEU A 68 -4.23 -18.40 -2.57
CA LEU A 68 -4.86 -17.36 -3.40
C LEU A 68 -4.55 -17.54 -4.89
N VAL A 69 -3.29 -17.85 -5.22
CA VAL A 69 -2.86 -18.11 -6.60
C VAL A 69 -3.57 -19.35 -7.15
N GLU A 70 -3.66 -20.44 -6.37
CA GLU A 70 -4.43 -21.64 -6.75
C GLU A 70 -5.92 -21.35 -6.96
N ALA A 71 -6.48 -20.37 -6.24
CA ALA A 71 -7.84 -19.89 -6.43
C ALA A 71 -8.00 -18.89 -7.59
N GLY A 72 -6.92 -18.58 -8.33
CA GLY A 72 -6.93 -17.65 -9.45
C GLY A 72 -6.97 -16.17 -9.05
N VAL A 73 -6.64 -15.84 -7.81
CA VAL A 73 -6.64 -14.47 -7.28
C VAL A 73 -5.26 -13.84 -7.47
N PRO A 74 -5.12 -12.71 -8.20
CA PRO A 74 -3.87 -11.98 -8.28
C PRO A 74 -3.43 -11.45 -6.92
N THR A 75 -2.14 -11.56 -6.60
CA THR A 75 -1.61 -11.21 -5.28
C THR A 75 -0.39 -10.31 -5.34
N SER A 76 -0.24 -9.46 -4.34
CA SER A 76 1.04 -8.82 -4.00
C SER A 76 1.51 -9.25 -2.62
N VAL A 77 2.83 -9.20 -2.39
CA VAL A 77 3.41 -9.37 -1.06
C VAL A 77 3.82 -8.01 -0.49
N ASP A 78 3.33 -7.67 0.70
CA ASP A 78 3.76 -6.49 1.48
C ASP A 78 4.93 -6.90 2.37
N THR A 79 6.15 -6.64 1.91
CA THR A 79 7.38 -6.99 2.63
C THR A 79 8.52 -6.02 2.31
N MET A 80 9.39 -5.84 3.30
CA MET A 80 10.63 -5.07 3.18
C MET A 80 11.88 -5.94 3.07
N ARG A 81 11.72 -7.27 2.94
CA ARG A 81 12.83 -8.24 2.99
C ARG A 81 12.97 -8.93 1.64
N ALA A 82 14.18 -8.91 1.09
CA ALA A 82 14.46 -9.50 -0.21
C ALA A 82 14.18 -11.01 -0.22
N GLU A 83 14.56 -11.72 0.84
CA GLU A 83 14.35 -13.17 0.98
C GLU A 83 12.84 -13.54 1.01
N VAL A 84 12.01 -12.71 1.66
CA VAL A 84 10.55 -12.92 1.70
C VAL A 84 9.93 -12.63 0.32
N ALA A 85 10.38 -11.56 -0.33
CA ALA A 85 9.95 -11.22 -1.68
C ALA A 85 10.32 -12.32 -2.69
N GLU A 86 11.53 -12.86 -2.63
CA GLU A 86 11.98 -13.97 -3.47
C GLU A 86 11.12 -15.24 -3.26
N ALA A 87 10.86 -15.59 -1.99
CA ALA A 87 10.00 -16.73 -1.68
C ALA A 87 8.55 -16.53 -2.16
N ALA A 88 8.03 -15.30 -2.07
CA ALA A 88 6.70 -14.94 -2.56
C ALA A 88 6.63 -14.96 -4.09
N ILE A 89 7.65 -14.48 -4.80
CA ILE A 89 7.77 -14.60 -6.26
C ILE A 89 7.77 -16.07 -6.68
N GLY A 90 8.55 -16.92 -5.99
CA GLY A 90 8.52 -18.37 -6.21
C GLY A 90 7.17 -19.03 -5.88
N ALA A 91 6.32 -18.38 -5.10
CA ALA A 91 4.95 -18.81 -4.82
C ALA A 91 3.91 -18.27 -5.82
N GLY A 92 4.31 -17.39 -6.75
CA GLY A 92 3.47 -16.89 -7.82
C GLY A 92 2.80 -15.53 -7.57
N VAL A 93 3.33 -14.69 -6.68
CA VAL A 93 2.80 -13.31 -6.57
C VAL A 93 2.91 -12.57 -7.89
N SER A 94 1.94 -11.68 -8.12
CA SER A 94 1.87 -10.81 -9.29
C SER A 94 2.57 -9.48 -9.08
N ALA A 95 2.92 -9.07 -7.86
CA ALA A 95 3.67 -7.85 -7.56
C ALA A 95 4.38 -7.92 -6.20
N VAL A 96 5.42 -7.10 -6.02
CA VAL A 96 6.07 -6.83 -4.72
C VAL A 96 5.69 -5.44 -4.26
N ASN A 97 5.26 -5.32 -3.00
CA ASN A 97 4.95 -4.05 -2.34
C ASN A 97 5.92 -3.82 -1.20
N ASP A 98 6.87 -2.89 -1.40
CA ASP A 98 7.91 -2.58 -0.42
C ASP A 98 7.73 -1.18 0.15
N VAL A 99 7.24 -1.14 1.39
CA VAL A 99 7.05 0.11 2.13
C VAL A 99 8.37 0.86 2.42
N SER A 100 9.53 0.21 2.28
CA SER A 100 10.84 0.84 2.45
C SER A 100 11.44 1.36 1.15
N GLY A 101 10.86 1.00 0.00
CA GLY A 101 11.38 1.35 -1.32
C GLY A 101 12.81 0.86 -1.57
N GLY A 102 13.12 -0.35 -1.11
CA GLY A 102 14.43 -1.00 -1.23
C GLY A 102 15.46 -0.53 -0.21
N ARG A 103 15.11 0.38 0.70
CA ARG A 103 16.06 0.93 1.67
C ARG A 103 16.27 0.03 2.89
N ALA A 104 15.29 -0.80 3.25
CA ALA A 104 15.41 -1.72 4.39
C ALA A 104 16.31 -2.92 4.10
N ASP A 105 16.34 -3.36 2.84
CA ASP A 105 17.15 -4.48 2.38
C ASP A 105 17.73 -4.16 0.99
N PRO A 106 19.05 -3.89 0.89
CA PRO A 106 19.69 -3.53 -0.37
C PRO A 106 19.67 -4.65 -1.42
N ASN A 107 19.32 -5.89 -1.05
CA ASN A 107 19.14 -6.98 -2.02
C ASN A 107 17.76 -6.98 -2.68
N MET A 108 16.78 -6.21 -2.17
CA MET A 108 15.42 -6.15 -2.74
C MET A 108 15.47 -5.81 -4.23
N VAL A 109 16.30 -4.83 -4.60
CA VAL A 109 16.45 -4.39 -5.98
C VAL A 109 16.93 -5.51 -6.91
N LYS A 110 17.81 -6.40 -6.43
CA LYS A 110 18.32 -7.53 -7.21
C LYS A 110 17.23 -8.59 -7.41
N VAL A 111 16.46 -8.88 -6.36
CA VAL A 111 15.36 -9.84 -6.41
C VAL A 111 14.30 -9.38 -7.40
N VAL A 112 13.88 -8.11 -7.32
CA VAL A 112 12.91 -7.53 -8.24
C VAL A 112 13.45 -7.48 -9.67
N ALA A 113 14.69 -7.02 -9.88
CA ALA A 113 15.30 -6.94 -11.22
C ALA A 113 15.46 -8.31 -11.90
N ALA A 114 15.66 -9.38 -11.13
CA ALA A 114 15.73 -10.74 -11.64
C ALA A 114 14.35 -11.35 -11.94
N SER A 115 13.26 -10.64 -11.65
CA SER A 115 11.88 -11.09 -11.81
C SER A 115 11.12 -10.25 -12.84
N ASP A 116 9.93 -10.73 -13.22
CA ASP A 116 9.02 -10.00 -14.11
C ASP A 116 7.86 -9.28 -13.43
N VAL A 117 7.86 -9.24 -12.09
CA VAL A 117 6.75 -8.69 -11.33
C VAL A 117 6.90 -7.17 -11.13
N PRO A 118 5.81 -6.39 -11.21
CA PRO A 118 5.80 -4.99 -10.79
C PRO A 118 6.27 -4.80 -9.36
N TRP A 119 6.92 -3.66 -9.12
CA TRP A 119 7.39 -3.25 -7.81
C TRP A 119 6.73 -1.93 -7.41
N ILE A 120 5.92 -2.02 -6.35
CA ILE A 120 5.38 -0.86 -5.65
C ILE A 120 6.46 -0.38 -4.67
N LEU A 121 7.02 0.78 -4.99
CA LEU A 121 8.13 1.42 -4.30
C LEU A 121 7.57 2.62 -3.52
N MET A 122 7.56 2.49 -2.19
CA MET A 122 6.96 3.51 -1.31
C MET A 122 8.02 4.39 -0.66
N HIS A 123 7.68 5.66 -0.47
CA HIS A 123 8.48 6.57 0.33
C HIS A 123 8.29 6.35 1.84
N TRP A 124 9.38 6.06 2.55
CA TRP A 124 9.45 6.13 4.01
C TRP A 124 10.82 6.63 4.52
N ARG A 125 10.82 7.70 5.32
CA ARG A 125 11.94 8.09 6.19
C ARG A 125 11.87 7.29 7.49
N ALA A 126 12.50 6.12 7.52
CA ALA A 126 12.54 5.25 8.70
C ALA A 126 13.84 5.45 9.50
N GLY A 127 13.81 5.08 10.78
CA GLY A 127 15.04 4.91 11.58
C GLY A 127 15.85 3.68 11.14
N ALA A 128 17.04 3.49 11.70
CA ALA A 128 17.96 2.41 11.31
C ALA A 128 17.39 1.00 11.45
N ASP A 129 16.43 0.79 12.36
CA ASP A 129 15.76 -0.49 12.60
C ASP A 129 14.51 -0.70 11.73
N TYR A 130 14.16 0.27 10.88
CA TYR A 130 12.94 0.31 10.07
C TYR A 130 11.67 0.06 10.89
N ARG A 131 11.62 0.61 12.12
CA ARG A 131 10.40 0.66 12.92
C ARG A 131 9.62 1.94 12.68
N HIS A 132 8.29 1.80 12.62
CA HIS A 132 7.40 2.95 12.53
C HIS A 132 7.28 3.62 13.91
N THR A 133 7.90 4.78 14.05
CA THR A 133 7.94 5.55 15.31
C THR A 133 7.01 6.75 15.32
N GLY A 134 6.47 7.18 14.17
CA GLY A 134 5.65 8.38 14.08
C GLY A 134 5.93 9.23 12.84
N PRO A 135 5.62 10.53 12.86
CA PRO A 135 6.08 11.48 11.85
C PRO A 135 7.61 11.66 11.92
N ALA A 136 8.25 12.04 10.81
CA ALA A 136 9.64 12.52 10.87
C ALA A 136 9.71 13.84 11.65
N ASP A 137 10.91 14.15 12.14
CA ASP A 137 11.16 15.39 12.89
C ASP A 137 10.81 16.64 12.08
N HIS A 138 11.12 16.64 10.77
CA HIS A 138 10.91 17.79 9.91
C HIS A 138 10.80 17.43 8.42
N TYR A 139 9.99 18.21 7.70
CA TYR A 139 10.04 18.42 6.25
C TYR A 139 9.95 19.93 6.01
N ASP A 140 10.82 20.49 5.18
CA ASP A 140 10.72 21.87 4.71
C ASP A 140 9.60 22.00 3.66
N ASP A 141 9.56 21.06 2.72
CA ASP A 141 8.51 20.89 1.72
C ASP A 141 8.31 19.39 1.48
N VAL A 142 7.32 18.83 2.15
CA VAL A 142 7.03 17.40 2.07
C VAL A 142 6.77 16.91 0.65
N VAL A 143 6.21 17.74 -0.23
CA VAL A 143 5.90 17.33 -1.61
C VAL A 143 7.19 17.27 -2.41
N ALA A 144 8.01 18.33 -2.37
CA ALA A 144 9.28 18.38 -3.08
C ALA A 144 10.25 17.30 -2.59
N GLU A 145 10.34 17.11 -1.28
CA GLU A 145 11.24 16.13 -0.67
C GLU A 145 10.81 14.68 -0.95
N VAL A 146 9.52 14.33 -0.79
CA VAL A 146 9.02 12.98 -1.10
C VAL A 146 9.27 12.63 -2.57
N ARG A 147 9.02 13.59 -3.48
CA ARG A 147 9.26 13.42 -4.91
C ARG A 147 10.74 13.19 -5.22
N ALA A 148 11.62 14.00 -4.65
CA ALA A 148 13.06 13.88 -4.86
C ALA A 148 13.60 12.54 -4.33
N GLU A 149 13.15 12.10 -3.16
CA GLU A 149 13.56 10.83 -2.56
C GLU A 149 13.04 9.60 -3.32
N LEU A 150 11.79 9.64 -3.81
CA LEU A 150 11.26 8.58 -4.68
C LEU A 150 12.05 8.48 -5.98
N ARG A 151 12.36 9.62 -6.61
CA ARG A 151 13.19 9.64 -7.84
C ARG A 151 14.57 9.03 -7.62
N ALA A 152 15.23 9.36 -6.51
CA ALA A 152 16.51 8.75 -6.18
C ALA A 152 16.41 7.21 -6.03
N GLN A 153 15.33 6.71 -5.46
CA GLN A 153 15.09 5.27 -5.34
C GLN A 153 14.77 4.62 -6.70
N VAL A 154 14.01 5.30 -7.56
CA VAL A 154 13.78 4.89 -8.95
C VAL A 154 15.11 4.79 -9.70
N ASP A 155 15.98 5.79 -9.60
CA ASP A 155 17.28 5.79 -10.27
C ASP A 155 18.14 4.59 -9.84
N ILE A 156 18.12 4.26 -8.53
CA ILE A 156 18.80 3.07 -7.99
C ILE A 156 18.18 1.79 -8.56
N ALA A 157 16.85 1.70 -8.63
CA ALA A 157 16.15 0.53 -9.16
C ALA A 157 16.48 0.29 -10.65
N VAL A 158 16.41 1.35 -11.45
CA VAL A 158 16.69 1.28 -12.90
C VAL A 158 18.16 0.97 -13.16
N ALA A 159 19.09 1.58 -12.42
CA ALA A 159 20.52 1.29 -12.55
C ALA A 159 20.86 -0.18 -12.22
N ALA A 160 20.06 -0.83 -11.36
CA ALA A 160 20.19 -2.24 -11.04
C ALA A 160 19.47 -3.18 -12.03
N GLY A 161 18.78 -2.64 -13.03
CA GLY A 161 18.14 -3.41 -14.11
C GLY A 161 16.62 -3.60 -13.97
N VAL A 162 15.96 -2.94 -13.02
CA VAL A 162 14.49 -2.95 -12.95
C VAL A 162 13.93 -2.13 -14.11
N ASP A 163 13.02 -2.72 -14.89
CA ASP A 163 12.32 -2.01 -15.97
C ASP A 163 11.47 -0.86 -15.38
N PRO A 164 11.68 0.41 -15.79
CA PRO A 164 10.87 1.54 -15.33
C PRO A 164 9.37 1.34 -15.52
N ALA A 165 8.93 0.60 -16.54
CA ALA A 165 7.52 0.32 -16.80
C ALA A 165 6.87 -0.59 -15.73
N ARG A 166 7.68 -1.23 -14.88
CA ARG A 166 7.24 -2.09 -13.78
C ARG A 166 7.21 -1.38 -12.43
N LEU A 167 7.65 -0.12 -12.36
CA LEU A 167 7.67 0.65 -11.13
C LEU A 167 6.32 1.35 -10.91
N ILE A 168 5.79 1.23 -9.69
CA ILE A 168 4.63 1.96 -9.19
C ILE A 168 5.08 2.72 -7.95
N LEU A 169 4.77 4.01 -7.83
CA LEU A 169 5.19 4.80 -6.68
C LEU A 169 4.07 4.96 -5.66
N ASP A 170 4.41 4.93 -4.37
CA ASP A 170 3.51 5.28 -3.28
C ASP A 170 4.14 6.42 -2.44
N PRO A 171 3.48 7.59 -2.27
CA PRO A 171 4.00 8.69 -1.47
C PRO A 171 4.09 8.38 0.03
N GLY A 172 3.58 7.24 0.47
CA GLY A 172 3.72 6.69 1.81
C GLY A 172 2.93 7.45 2.85
N LEU A 173 1.62 7.64 2.64
CA LEU A 173 0.76 8.38 3.58
C LEU A 173 0.89 7.80 5.00
N GLY A 174 1.01 8.63 6.03
CA GLY A 174 1.13 8.19 7.42
C GLY A 174 2.45 7.50 7.79
N PHE A 175 3.38 7.31 6.85
CA PHE A 175 4.76 6.86 7.10
C PHE A 175 5.68 8.07 7.19
N ALA A 176 6.16 8.33 8.41
CA ALA A 176 6.97 9.50 8.72
C ALA A 176 6.27 10.84 8.41
N LYS A 177 4.92 10.90 8.42
CA LYS A 177 4.15 12.10 8.04
C LYS A 177 3.05 12.43 9.06
N ASN A 178 2.92 13.71 9.40
CA ASN A 178 1.81 14.23 10.21
C ASN A 178 0.54 14.43 9.35
N ALA A 179 -0.55 14.91 9.93
CA ALA A 179 -1.82 15.08 9.20
C ALA A 179 -1.70 16.08 8.03
N GLU A 180 -1.06 17.23 8.26
CA GLU A 180 -0.86 18.29 7.26
C GLU A 180 -0.05 17.78 6.07
N HIS A 181 1.02 17.03 6.34
CA HIS A 181 1.85 16.41 5.31
C HIS A 181 1.05 15.44 4.42
N ASN A 182 0.14 14.66 5.02
CA ASN A 182 -0.70 13.74 4.25
C ASN A 182 -1.67 14.48 3.33
N TRP A 183 -2.26 15.58 3.81
CA TRP A 183 -3.14 16.42 2.98
C TRP A 183 -2.38 17.13 1.87
N ALA A 184 -1.18 17.64 2.14
CA ALA A 184 -0.32 18.26 1.13
C ALA A 184 0.03 17.27 0.01
N LEU A 185 0.37 16.03 0.34
CA LEU A 185 0.66 14.99 -0.66
C LEU A 185 -0.58 14.58 -1.47
N LEU A 186 -1.74 14.47 -0.83
CA LEU A 186 -3.01 14.18 -1.52
C LEU A 186 -3.41 15.32 -2.47
N ALA A 187 -3.20 16.58 -2.07
CA ALA A 187 -3.44 17.73 -2.95
C ALA A 187 -2.44 17.78 -4.12
N ALA A 188 -1.23 17.24 -3.92
CA ALA A 188 -0.16 17.22 -4.91
C ALA A 188 -0.14 15.96 -5.80
N LEU A 189 -1.19 15.13 -5.80
CA LEU A 189 -1.25 13.94 -6.66
C LEU A 189 -0.97 14.24 -8.15
N PRO A 190 -1.51 15.32 -8.76
CA PRO A 190 -1.17 15.65 -10.14
C PRO A 190 0.32 15.96 -10.34
N THR A 191 0.96 16.61 -9.37
CA THR A 191 2.40 16.94 -9.39
C THR A 191 3.25 15.69 -9.26
N LEU A 192 2.86 14.74 -8.41
CA LEU A 192 3.54 13.46 -8.24
C LEU A 192 3.38 12.58 -9.50
N ALA A 193 2.18 12.54 -10.09
CA ALA A 193 1.89 11.76 -11.29
C ALA A 193 2.62 12.29 -12.53
N ALA A 194 2.96 13.58 -12.56
CA ALA A 194 3.73 14.20 -13.64
C ALA A 194 5.15 13.62 -13.81
N ASP A 195 5.61 12.79 -12.87
CA ASP A 195 6.88 12.05 -12.99
C ASP A 195 6.81 10.84 -13.92
N GLY A 196 5.62 10.51 -14.43
CA GLY A 196 5.42 9.47 -15.43
C GLY A 196 5.28 8.06 -14.86
N PHE A 197 5.27 7.91 -13.54
CA PHE A 197 5.04 6.64 -12.88
C PHE A 197 3.60 6.51 -12.37
N PRO A 198 2.98 5.31 -12.47
CA PRO A 198 1.71 5.01 -11.83
C PRO A 198 1.78 5.24 -10.32
N LEU A 199 0.70 5.77 -9.71
CA LEU A 199 0.65 6.04 -8.26
C LEU A 199 -0.31 5.08 -7.53
N LEU A 200 0.18 4.41 -6.49
CA LEU A 200 -0.65 3.69 -5.51
C LEU A 200 -0.89 4.59 -4.28
N ILE A 201 -2.16 4.69 -3.85
CA ILE A 201 -2.54 5.48 -2.67
C ILE A 201 -3.12 4.60 -1.56
N GLY A 202 -2.38 4.43 -0.47
CA GLY A 202 -2.88 3.81 0.75
C GLY A 202 -3.37 4.85 1.77
N ALA A 203 -4.65 5.23 1.78
CA ALA A 203 -5.21 6.10 2.84
C ALA A 203 -5.99 5.34 3.92
N SER A 204 -6.29 4.06 3.67
CA SER A 204 -7.32 3.30 4.38
C SER A 204 -7.11 3.26 5.90
N ARG A 205 -8.13 3.74 6.63
CA ARG A 205 -8.21 3.75 8.10
C ARG A 205 -7.05 4.46 8.81
N LYS A 206 -6.23 5.25 8.10
CA LYS A 206 -5.05 5.92 8.68
C LYS A 206 -5.43 6.99 9.70
N ARG A 207 -4.50 7.26 10.63
CA ARG A 207 -4.70 8.14 11.80
C ARG A 207 -5.13 9.56 11.43
N PHE A 208 -4.62 10.12 10.33
CA PHE A 208 -4.96 11.48 9.90
C PHE A 208 -6.46 11.64 9.55
N LEU A 209 -7.11 10.58 9.06
CA LEU A 209 -8.57 10.55 8.86
C LEU A 209 -9.32 10.55 10.21
N GLY A 210 -8.77 9.85 11.20
CA GLY A 210 -9.30 9.88 12.56
C GLY A 210 -9.24 11.27 13.18
N ALA A 211 -8.12 11.98 12.97
CA ALA A 211 -7.93 13.35 13.42
C ALA A 211 -8.84 14.34 12.68
N LEU A 212 -9.00 14.20 11.36
CA LEU A 212 -9.95 15.01 10.57
C LEU A 212 -11.37 14.89 11.10
N LEU A 213 -11.80 13.66 11.42
CA LEU A 213 -13.16 13.33 11.84
C LEU A 213 -13.34 13.37 13.37
N ALA A 214 -12.41 13.99 14.10
CA ALA A 214 -12.48 14.08 15.55
C ALA A 214 -13.71 14.87 16.00
N ASP A 215 -14.28 14.47 17.13
CA ASP A 215 -15.37 15.17 17.80
C ASP A 215 -15.03 15.37 19.29
N ALA A 216 -16.02 15.74 20.12
CA ALA A 216 -15.82 15.95 21.55
C ALA A 216 -15.26 14.73 22.30
N SER A 217 -15.40 13.52 21.73
CA SER A 217 -14.85 12.27 22.27
C SER A 217 -13.42 11.96 21.82
N GLY A 218 -12.84 12.78 20.94
CA GLY A 218 -11.51 12.61 20.38
C GLY A 218 -11.51 12.09 18.93
N PRO A 219 -10.36 11.58 18.43
CA PRO A 219 -10.24 11.10 17.05
C PRO A 219 -11.18 9.93 16.76
N ARG A 220 -11.80 9.91 15.57
CA ARG A 220 -12.66 8.80 15.14
C ARG A 220 -11.91 7.46 15.24
N PRO A 221 -12.49 6.41 15.84
CA PRO A 221 -11.86 5.08 15.89
C PRO A 221 -11.55 4.52 14.50
N THR A 222 -10.67 3.52 14.42
CA THR A 222 -10.28 2.88 13.14
C THR A 222 -11.50 2.35 12.39
N ALA A 223 -12.40 1.67 13.09
CA ALA A 223 -13.75 1.34 12.61
C ALA A 223 -14.59 2.62 12.68
N GLY A 224 -15.07 3.09 11.53
CA GLY A 224 -15.72 4.39 11.36
C GLY A 224 -14.94 5.36 10.47
N ARG A 225 -13.82 4.94 9.87
CA ARG A 225 -13.04 5.73 8.89
C ARG A 225 -13.28 5.30 7.44
N GLU A 226 -14.22 4.39 7.20
CA GLU A 226 -14.52 3.79 5.90
C GLU A 226 -15.02 4.85 4.92
N THR A 227 -15.99 5.69 5.30
CA THR A 227 -16.51 6.76 4.43
C THR A 227 -15.42 7.77 4.04
N ALA A 228 -14.56 8.17 4.98
CA ALA A 228 -13.43 9.04 4.69
C ALA A 228 -12.40 8.36 3.77
N THR A 229 -12.14 7.07 3.99
CA THR A 229 -11.27 6.26 3.12
C THR A 229 -11.83 6.19 1.70
N ALA A 230 -13.12 5.91 1.54
CA ALA A 230 -13.80 5.83 0.25
C ALA A 230 -13.77 7.19 -0.47
N THR A 231 -13.97 8.29 0.28
CA THR A 231 -13.86 9.66 -0.27
C THR A 231 -12.45 9.96 -0.79
N VAL A 232 -11.40 9.63 -0.03
CA VAL A 232 -10.02 9.79 -0.51
C VAL A 232 -9.75 8.89 -1.72
N SER A 233 -10.30 7.67 -1.73
CA SER A 233 -10.14 6.74 -2.85
C SER A 233 -10.77 7.26 -4.14
N ALA A 234 -11.98 7.83 -4.05
CA ALA A 234 -12.66 8.51 -5.14
C ALA A 234 -11.83 9.68 -5.69
N LEU A 235 -11.31 10.55 -4.81
CA LEU A 235 -10.47 11.69 -5.23
C LEU A 235 -9.15 11.24 -5.85
N ALA A 236 -8.52 10.21 -5.29
CA ALA A 236 -7.31 9.63 -5.86
C ALA A 236 -7.55 9.08 -7.28
N ALA A 237 -8.65 8.33 -7.47
CA ALA A 237 -9.06 7.83 -8.78
C ALA A 237 -9.38 8.97 -9.76
N TRP A 238 -10.07 10.02 -9.31
CA TRP A 238 -10.35 11.22 -10.12
C TRP A 238 -9.08 11.91 -10.61
N HIS A 239 -8.02 11.90 -9.80
CA HIS A 239 -6.70 12.41 -10.16
C HIS A 239 -5.80 11.38 -10.87
N GLY A 240 -6.34 10.24 -11.29
CA GLY A 240 -5.63 9.26 -12.11
C GLY A 240 -4.66 8.37 -11.34
N ALA A 241 -4.86 8.17 -10.02
CA ALA A 241 -4.11 7.17 -9.29
C ALA A 241 -4.29 5.79 -9.95
N TRP A 242 -3.19 5.03 -10.07
CA TRP A 242 -3.19 3.68 -10.61
C TRP A 242 -3.95 2.69 -9.74
N GLY A 243 -3.90 2.90 -8.43
CA GLY A 243 -4.65 2.08 -7.50
C GLY A 243 -4.83 2.74 -6.14
N VAL A 244 -5.77 2.17 -5.39
CA VAL A 244 -5.94 2.45 -3.96
C VAL A 244 -5.80 1.16 -3.17
N ARG A 245 -5.15 1.26 -2.00
CA ARG A 245 -4.95 0.13 -1.07
C ARG A 245 -5.89 0.25 0.12
N VAL A 246 -6.85 -0.68 0.23
CA VAL A 246 -8.02 -0.53 1.11
C VAL A 246 -8.40 -1.81 1.87
N HIS A 247 -8.93 -1.64 3.08
CA HIS A 247 -9.54 -2.72 3.87
C HIS A 247 -11.01 -2.94 3.51
N ASP A 248 -11.75 -1.86 3.22
CA ASP A 248 -13.14 -1.91 2.78
C ASP A 248 -13.19 -1.75 1.27
N VAL A 249 -13.18 -2.90 0.57
CA VAL A 249 -13.17 -2.96 -0.89
C VAL A 249 -14.47 -2.43 -1.46
N ARG A 250 -15.63 -2.85 -0.93
CA ARG A 250 -16.94 -2.45 -1.46
C ARG A 250 -17.14 -0.94 -1.40
N ALA A 251 -16.91 -0.31 -0.24
CA ALA A 251 -17.10 1.14 -0.11
C ALA A 251 -16.19 1.93 -1.07
N SER A 252 -14.97 1.44 -1.30
CA SER A 252 -14.01 2.10 -2.19
C SER A 252 -14.40 1.92 -3.66
N LEU A 253 -14.85 0.73 -4.06
CA LEU A 253 -15.36 0.45 -5.40
C LEU A 253 -16.61 1.29 -5.71
N ASP A 254 -17.56 1.36 -4.78
CA ASP A 254 -18.77 2.19 -4.94
C ASP A 254 -18.39 3.66 -5.17
N ALA A 255 -17.43 4.18 -4.40
CA ALA A 255 -16.96 5.55 -4.53
C ALA A 255 -16.21 5.81 -5.86
N ILE A 256 -15.42 4.83 -6.34
CA ILE A 256 -14.73 4.91 -7.64
C ILE A 256 -15.75 4.83 -8.79
N ALA A 257 -16.76 3.97 -8.70
CA ALA A 257 -17.80 3.87 -9.73
C ALA A 257 -18.55 5.21 -9.91
N VAL A 258 -18.76 5.96 -8.81
CA VAL A 258 -19.31 7.31 -8.86
C VAL A 258 -18.38 8.26 -9.62
N THR A 259 -17.07 8.27 -9.34
CA THR A 259 -16.14 9.19 -10.02
C THR A 259 -15.94 8.86 -11.49
N GLU A 260 -15.94 7.59 -11.86
CA GLU A 260 -15.91 7.17 -13.26
C GLU A 260 -17.18 7.60 -14.02
N ALA A 261 -18.37 7.38 -13.45
CA ALA A 261 -19.62 7.81 -14.05
C ALA A 261 -19.68 9.34 -14.21
N TRP A 262 -19.24 10.07 -13.19
CA TRP A 262 -19.12 11.52 -13.24
C TRP A 262 -18.13 11.97 -14.32
N GLY A 263 -16.97 11.32 -14.42
CA GLY A 263 -15.92 11.63 -15.39
C GLY A 263 -16.41 11.48 -16.83
N ARG A 264 -17.15 10.40 -17.12
CA ARG A 264 -17.79 10.18 -18.43
C ARG A 264 -18.76 11.31 -18.79
N ALA A 265 -19.64 11.70 -17.87
CA ALA A 265 -20.59 12.79 -18.09
C ALA A 265 -19.90 14.14 -18.38
N VAL A 266 -18.79 14.45 -17.69
CA VAL A 266 -18.00 15.67 -17.96
C VAL A 266 -17.33 15.63 -19.34
N ALA A 267 -16.86 14.47 -19.79
CA ALA A 267 -16.24 14.33 -21.11
C ALA A 267 -17.27 14.43 -22.25
N GLU A 268 -18.49 13.92 -22.03
CA GLU A 268 -19.59 13.98 -23.00
C GLU A 268 -20.21 15.37 -23.12
N GLY A 269 -20.42 16.09 -22.01
CA GLY A 269 -20.96 17.46 -22.02
C GLY A 269 -19.99 18.54 -22.51
N ARG A 270 -18.73 18.18 -22.80
CA ARG A 270 -17.73 19.05 -23.45
C ARG A 270 -17.64 18.84 -24.97
N ARG A 271 -18.47 17.97 -25.55
CA ARG A 271 -18.66 17.81 -27.00
C ARG A 271 -19.89 18.58 -27.47
#